data_AF-A0A0D3J2S8-F1
#
_entry.id   AF-A0A0D3J2S8-F1
#
_cell.length_a   1.000
_cell.length_b   1.000
_cell.length_c   1.000
_cell.angle_alpha   90.00
_cell.angle_beta   90.00
_cell.angle_gamma   90.00
#
_symmetry.space_group_name_H-M   'P 1'
#
loop_
_entity.id
_entity.type
_entity.pdbx_description
1 polymer ?
#
loop_
_entity_poly.entity_id
_entity_poly.type
_entity_poly.pdbx_seq_one_letter_code
_entity_poly.pdbx_strand_id
1 'polypeptide(L)'
;MQKTLRSLEPALSTPSEWPRILGVVTDEPFETVALKRAFNAYSDNIYYASGSPEANAYLLGGSTPSSKQTTQYLLRNEVLAQLAELRDELKYQQGLPRERQEAEVAAEALQKCLKAFDEYIRLAPTEERSLALDAVYGDGTAKAMLAGTKE
;
A
#
# COMPACT_ATOMS: atom_id res chain seq x y z
N MET A 1 0.12 -3.12 6.77
CA MET A 1 0.51 -1.88 6.04
C MET A 1 -0.27 -0.64 6.46
N GLN A 2 -1.60 -0.59 6.26
CA GLN A 2 -2.39 0.62 6.56
C GLN A 2 -2.35 1.00 8.06
N LYS A 3 -2.42 0.02 8.97
CA LYS A 3 -2.29 0.26 10.42
C LYS A 3 -0.96 0.94 10.77
N THR A 4 0.13 0.51 10.12
CA THR A 4 1.43 1.15 10.26
C THR A 4 1.38 2.60 9.79
N LEU A 5 0.82 2.89 8.60
CA LEU A 5 0.66 4.27 8.11
C LEU A 5 -0.18 5.13 9.05
N ARG A 6 -1.32 4.62 9.55
CA ARG A 6 -2.16 5.35 10.53
C ARG A 6 -1.39 5.66 11.82
N SER A 7 -0.52 4.76 12.26
CA SER A 7 0.29 5.00 13.48
C SER A 7 1.33 6.12 13.33
N LEU A 8 1.64 6.54 12.10
CA LEU A 8 2.59 7.64 11.82
C LEU A 8 1.93 9.01 11.90
N GLU A 9 0.60 9.09 11.77
CA GLU A 9 -0.15 10.34 11.67
C GLU A 9 0.10 11.31 12.85
N PRO A 10 0.08 10.86 14.12
CA PRO A 10 0.36 11.78 15.24
C PRO A 10 1.81 12.30 15.22
N ALA A 11 2.75 11.49 14.72
CA ALA A 11 4.17 11.79 14.71
C ALA A 11 4.55 12.82 13.63
N LEU A 12 3.73 13.01 12.59
CA LEU A 12 3.99 14.02 11.55
C LEU A 12 4.03 15.46 12.10
N SER A 13 3.32 15.72 13.20
CA SER A 13 3.35 17.02 13.89
C SER A 13 4.68 17.32 14.59
N THR A 14 5.58 16.33 14.69
CA THR A 14 6.83 16.40 15.45
C THR A 14 8.02 16.25 14.50
N PRO A 15 8.67 17.34 14.04
CA PRO A 15 9.67 17.19 12.99
C PRO A 15 10.95 16.41 13.36
N SER A 16 11.21 16.16 14.65
CA SER A 16 12.26 15.22 15.07
C SER A 16 11.94 13.75 14.77
N GLU A 17 10.67 13.42 14.53
CA GLU A 17 10.21 12.08 14.14
C GLU A 17 10.32 11.83 12.63
N TRP A 18 10.45 12.88 11.82
CA TRP A 18 10.44 12.77 10.36
C TRP A 18 11.50 11.83 9.78
N PRO A 19 12.74 11.77 10.29
CA PRO A 19 13.71 10.77 9.84
C PRO A 19 13.22 9.33 10.07
N ARG A 20 12.59 9.06 11.22
CA ARG A 20 12.01 7.74 11.54
C ARG A 20 10.84 7.42 10.61
N ILE A 21 9.94 8.38 10.39
CA ILE A 21 8.79 8.24 9.49
C ILE A 21 9.29 7.94 8.08
N LEU A 22 10.26 8.72 7.59
CA LEU A 22 10.87 8.54 6.28
C LEU A 22 11.49 7.16 6.13
N GLY A 23 12.18 6.66 7.16
CA GLY A 23 12.70 5.28 7.19
C GLY A 23 11.57 4.26 7.01
N VAL A 24 10.52 4.34 7.82
CA VAL A 24 9.36 3.44 7.73
C VAL A 24 8.73 3.47 6.33
N VAL A 25 8.50 4.65 5.75
CA VAL A 25 7.81 4.74 4.45
C VAL A 25 8.75 4.49 3.27
N THR A 26 10.06 4.35 3.46
CA THR A 26 11.02 4.04 2.39
C THR A 26 11.34 2.54 2.33
N ASP A 27 11.29 1.84 3.47
CA ASP A 27 11.58 0.41 3.57
C ASP A 27 10.40 -0.48 3.17
N GLU A 28 10.65 -1.80 3.07
CA GLU A 28 9.58 -2.78 2.94
C GLU A 28 8.61 -2.68 4.14
N PRO A 29 7.28 -2.80 3.92
CA PRO A 29 6.60 -3.15 2.67
C PRO A 29 6.24 -1.94 1.78
N PHE A 30 6.64 -0.73 2.13
CA PHE A 30 6.22 0.50 1.45
C PHE A 30 7.07 0.84 0.22
N GLU A 31 8.29 0.32 0.14
CA GLU A 31 9.12 0.37 -1.07
C GLU A 31 8.27 0.01 -2.31
N THR A 32 8.44 0.76 -3.39
CA THR A 32 7.61 0.73 -4.60
C THR A 32 7.39 -0.68 -5.16
N VAL A 33 8.43 -1.50 -5.27
CA VAL A 33 8.35 -2.87 -5.79
C VAL A 33 7.63 -3.78 -4.79
N ALA A 34 7.98 -3.72 -3.50
CA ALA A 34 7.31 -4.48 -2.44
C ALA A 34 5.82 -4.13 -2.34
N LEU A 35 5.48 -2.84 -2.42
CA LEU A 35 4.13 -2.32 -2.38
C LEU A 35 3.33 -2.80 -3.60
N LYS A 36 3.87 -2.66 -4.81
CA LYS A 36 3.24 -3.19 -6.04
C LYS A 36 3.03 -4.70 -5.93
N ARG A 37 4.01 -5.45 -5.41
CA ARG A 37 3.88 -6.89 -5.20
C ARG A 37 2.75 -7.21 -4.24
N ALA A 38 2.64 -6.49 -3.12
CA ALA A 38 1.54 -6.63 -2.18
C ALA A 38 0.20 -6.37 -2.89
N PHE A 39 0.03 -5.22 -3.55
CA PHE A 39 -1.19 -4.90 -4.28
C PHE A 39 -1.54 -5.92 -5.38
N ASN A 40 -0.57 -6.41 -6.15
CA ASN A 40 -0.82 -7.41 -7.19
C ASN A 40 -1.23 -8.75 -6.58
N ALA A 41 -0.69 -9.13 -5.42
CA ALA A 41 -1.20 -10.29 -4.70
C ALA A 41 -2.68 -10.12 -4.31
N TYR A 42 -3.17 -8.88 -4.13
CA TYR A 42 -4.58 -8.60 -3.82
C TYR A 42 -5.48 -8.34 -5.04
N SER A 43 -5.00 -7.72 -6.13
CA SER A 43 -5.84 -7.43 -7.31
C SER A 43 -5.68 -8.45 -8.43
N ASP A 44 -4.47 -8.97 -8.63
CA ASP A 44 -4.17 -9.88 -9.74
C ASP A 44 -4.35 -11.35 -9.34
N ASN A 45 -4.26 -11.69 -8.04
CA ASN A 45 -4.41 -13.08 -7.56
C ASN A 45 -5.72 -13.39 -6.82
N ILE A 46 -6.44 -12.39 -6.26
CA ILE A 46 -7.66 -12.66 -5.45
C ILE A 46 -8.90 -12.97 -6.28
N TYR A 47 -8.98 -12.54 -7.54
CA TYR A 47 -10.03 -13.04 -8.42
C TYR A 47 -9.68 -14.40 -9.06
N TYR A 48 -8.47 -14.91 -8.83
CA TYR A 48 -7.85 -15.95 -9.65
C TYR A 48 -7.02 -16.94 -8.84
N ALA A 49 -7.59 -17.41 -7.72
CA ALA A 49 -7.32 -18.79 -7.33
C ALA A 49 -7.68 -19.67 -8.54
N SER A 50 -6.67 -20.34 -9.10
CA SER A 50 -6.68 -21.12 -10.33
C SER A 50 -8.03 -21.79 -10.64
N GLY A 51 -8.79 -21.23 -11.59
CA GLY A 51 -10.06 -21.81 -12.03
C GLY A 51 -11.02 -20.90 -12.81
N SER A 52 -10.87 -19.57 -12.75
CA SER A 52 -11.73 -18.64 -13.50
C SER A 52 -11.14 -18.29 -14.89
N PRO A 53 -11.92 -18.36 -15.99
CA PRO A 53 -11.49 -18.03 -17.35
C PRO A 53 -10.93 -16.62 -17.54
N GLU A 54 -11.20 -15.73 -16.60
CA GLU A 54 -10.81 -14.32 -16.68
C GLU A 54 -9.39 -14.07 -16.14
N ALA A 55 -8.71 -15.10 -15.62
CA ALA A 55 -7.39 -15.00 -14.98
C ALA A 55 -6.32 -14.48 -15.93
N ASN A 56 -5.72 -13.34 -15.57
CA ASN A 56 -4.63 -12.68 -16.30
C ASN A 56 -4.95 -12.24 -17.74
N ALA A 57 -6.19 -12.35 -18.22
CA ALA A 57 -6.51 -11.99 -19.59
C ALA A 57 -6.39 -10.48 -19.86
N TYR A 58 -6.48 -9.61 -18.85
CA TYR A 58 -6.28 -8.16 -19.01
C TYR A 58 -4.81 -7.76 -19.15
N LEU A 59 -3.92 -8.32 -18.31
CA LEU A 59 -2.48 -8.04 -18.37
C LEU A 59 -1.81 -8.67 -19.60
N LEU A 60 -2.39 -9.74 -20.13
CA LEU A 60 -1.97 -10.42 -21.37
C LEU A 60 -2.62 -9.85 -22.64
N GLY A 61 -3.41 -8.76 -22.53
CA GLY A 61 -3.97 -8.04 -23.69
C GLY A 61 -5.17 -8.71 -24.38
N GLY A 62 -5.82 -9.69 -23.74
CA GLY A 62 -6.90 -10.50 -24.33
C GLY A 62 -8.33 -10.18 -23.85
N SER A 63 -8.53 -9.27 -22.90
CA SER A 63 -9.87 -8.92 -22.40
C SER A 63 -9.95 -7.49 -21.84
N THR A 64 -11.13 -6.86 -21.97
CA THR A 64 -11.42 -5.55 -21.39
C THR A 64 -11.53 -5.66 -19.87
N PRO A 65 -10.84 -4.81 -19.09
CA PRO A 65 -10.90 -4.88 -17.63
C PRO A 65 -12.31 -4.51 -17.15
N SER A 66 -12.77 -5.17 -16.10
CA SER A 66 -13.99 -4.75 -15.41
C SER A 66 -13.78 -3.38 -14.74
N SER A 67 -14.87 -2.63 -14.54
CA SER A 67 -14.81 -1.34 -13.83
C SER A 67 -14.15 -1.46 -12.46
N LYS A 68 -14.34 -2.59 -11.75
CA LYS A 68 -13.70 -2.85 -10.45
C LYS A 68 -12.19 -2.98 -10.55
N GLN A 69 -11.69 -3.71 -11.55
CA GLN A 69 -10.25 -3.88 -11.79
C GLN A 69 -9.60 -2.55 -12.16
N THR A 70 -10.26 -1.74 -13.00
CA THR A 70 -9.80 -0.38 -13.32
C THR A 70 -9.76 0.49 -12.07
N THR A 71 -10.80 0.49 -11.22
CA THR A 71 -10.80 1.27 -9.98
C THR A 71 -9.70 0.82 -9.02
N GLN A 72 -9.47 -0.48 -8.84
CA GLN A 72 -8.39 -1.00 -8.00
C GLN A 72 -7.01 -0.59 -8.52
N TYR A 73 -6.79 -0.64 -9.83
CA TYR A 73 -5.55 -0.17 -10.46
C TYR A 73 -5.31 1.33 -10.19
N LEU A 74 -6.34 2.17 -10.36
CA LEU A 74 -6.26 3.60 -10.09
C LEU A 74 -5.95 3.88 -8.62
N LEU A 75 -6.62 3.19 -7.70
CA LEU A 75 -6.40 3.33 -6.25
C LEU A 75 -4.99 2.87 -5.83
N ARG A 76 -4.47 1.80 -6.41
CA ARG A 76 -3.06 1.37 -6.19
C ARG A 76 -2.10 2.48 -6.63
N ASN A 77 -2.32 3.04 -7.82
CA ASN A 77 -1.46 4.10 -8.33
C ASN A 77 -1.57 5.39 -7.51
N GLU A 78 -2.75 5.69 -6.98
CA GLU A 78 -2.96 6.78 -6.03
C GLU A 78 -2.14 6.55 -4.75
N VAL A 79 -2.21 5.37 -4.15
CA VAL A 79 -1.38 5.04 -2.97
C VAL A 79 0.11 5.21 -3.27
N LEU A 80 0.58 4.75 -4.43
CA LEU A 80 1.97 4.91 -4.87
C LEU A 80 2.36 6.39 -4.99
N ALA A 81 1.52 7.20 -5.62
CA ALA A 81 1.76 8.63 -5.81
C ALA A 81 1.81 9.36 -4.46
N GLN A 82 0.86 9.10 -3.56
CA GLN A 82 0.81 9.76 -2.27
C GLN A 82 1.94 9.33 -1.33
N LEU A 83 2.43 8.09 -1.42
CA LEU A 83 3.64 7.68 -0.70
C LEU A 83 4.91 8.33 -1.25
N ALA A 84 5.00 8.55 -2.56
CA ALA A 84 6.10 9.30 -3.16
C ALA A 84 6.08 10.76 -2.68
N GLU A 85 4.92 11.42 -2.74
CA GLU A 85 4.72 12.78 -2.25
C GLU A 85 5.11 12.90 -0.77
N LEU A 86 4.65 11.98 0.08
CA LEU A 86 5.01 11.95 1.50
C LEU A 86 6.54 11.86 1.70
N ARG A 87 7.23 11.01 0.93
CA ARG A 87 8.70 10.86 1.05
C ARG A 87 9.41 12.13 0.61
N ASP A 88 8.99 12.70 -0.52
CA ASP A 88 9.65 13.84 -1.12
C ASP A 88 9.44 15.09 -0.26
N GLU A 89 8.23 15.27 0.27
CA GLU A 89 7.93 16.35 1.21
C GLU A 89 8.72 16.20 2.51
N LEU A 90 8.75 15.01 3.12
CA LEU A 90 9.55 14.80 4.34
C LEU A 90 11.04 15.06 4.10
N LYS A 91 11.59 14.71 2.92
CA LYS A 91 12.98 15.01 2.57
C LYS A 91 13.19 16.51 2.38
N TYR A 92 12.28 17.18 1.69
CA TYR A 92 12.33 18.62 1.46
C TYR A 92 12.32 19.39 2.79
N GLN A 93 11.35 19.09 3.65
CA GLN A 93 11.15 19.74 4.94
C GLN A 93 12.35 19.54 5.89
N GLN A 94 12.99 18.37 5.86
CA GLN A 94 14.23 18.13 6.62
C GLN A 94 15.43 18.97 6.17
N GLY A 95 15.40 19.50 4.93
CA GLY A 95 16.41 20.45 4.43
C GLY A 95 16.16 21.90 4.84
N LEU A 96 15.00 22.22 5.42
CA LEU A 96 14.63 23.57 5.82
C LEU A 96 15.06 23.91 7.25
N PRO A 97 15.29 25.20 7.56
CA PRO A 97 15.37 25.68 8.93
C PRO A 97 14.12 25.32 9.73
N ARG A 98 14.27 25.05 11.04
CA ARG A 98 13.20 24.53 11.90
C ARG A 98 11.95 25.41 11.92
N GLU A 99 12.12 26.72 11.81
CA GLU A 99 11.06 27.72 11.80
C GLU A 99 10.25 27.77 10.48
N ARG A 100 10.74 27.12 9.42
CA ARG A 100 10.06 26.99 8.12
C ARG A 100 9.52 25.58 7.87
N GLN A 101 9.68 24.69 8.84
CA GLN A 101 9.23 23.31 8.73
C GLN A 101 7.72 23.24 8.91
N GLU A 102 7.04 22.69 7.91
CA GLU A 102 5.58 22.57 7.87
C GLU A 102 5.18 21.12 7.59
N ALA A 103 4.23 20.61 8.35
CA ALA A 103 3.78 19.22 8.23
C ALA A 103 2.56 19.05 7.31
N GLU A 104 1.96 20.15 6.83
CA GLU A 104 0.64 20.13 6.19
C GLU A 104 0.60 19.27 4.94
N VAL A 105 1.56 19.45 4.02
CA VAL A 105 1.64 18.69 2.77
C VAL A 105 1.91 17.19 3.05
N ALA A 106 2.81 16.89 3.99
CA ALA A 106 3.10 15.51 4.40
C ALA A 106 1.87 14.85 5.04
N ALA A 107 1.13 15.59 5.88
CA ALA A 107 -0.11 15.12 6.48
C ALA A 107 -1.19 14.88 5.42
N GLU A 108 -1.36 15.79 4.46
CA GLU A 108 -2.31 15.65 3.37
C GLU A 108 -1.99 14.41 2.50
N ALA A 109 -0.72 14.22 2.14
CA ALA A 109 -0.28 13.04 1.40
C ALA A 109 -0.57 11.73 2.17
N LEU A 110 -0.28 11.70 3.48
CA LEU A 110 -0.61 10.54 4.31
C LEU A 110 -2.13 10.28 4.36
N GLN A 111 -2.95 11.31 4.50
CA GLN A 111 -4.42 11.18 4.51
C GLN A 111 -4.96 10.63 3.18
N LYS A 112 -4.49 11.19 2.05
CA LYS A 112 -4.89 10.71 0.71
C LYS A 112 -4.47 9.26 0.51
N CYS A 113 -3.26 8.90 0.95
CA CYS A 113 -2.79 7.51 0.93
C CYS A 113 -3.69 6.58 1.75
N LEU A 114 -4.03 6.95 2.99
CA LEU A 114 -4.91 6.16 3.86
C LEU A 114 -6.31 5.99 3.26
N LYS A 115 -6.87 7.04 2.68
CA LYS A 115 -8.17 7.03 2.00
C LYS A 115 -8.15 6.09 0.80
N ALA A 116 -7.12 6.17 -0.05
CA ALA A 116 -6.99 5.28 -1.20
C ALA A 116 -6.84 3.81 -0.78
N PHE A 117 -6.12 3.53 0.31
CA PHE A 117 -6.08 2.20 0.93
C PHE A 117 -7.47 1.72 1.39
N ASP A 118 -8.23 2.57 2.09
CA ASP A 118 -9.58 2.22 2.56
C ASP A 118 -10.53 1.90 1.40
N GLU A 119 -10.48 2.70 0.34
CA GLU A 119 -11.29 2.50 -0.86
C GLU A 119 -10.87 1.23 -1.60
N TYR A 120 -9.57 0.96 -1.68
CA TYR A 120 -9.05 -0.25 -2.33
C TYR A 120 -9.53 -1.51 -1.60
N ILE A 121 -9.43 -1.54 -0.27
CA ILE A 121 -9.88 -2.68 0.56
C ILE A 121 -11.41 -2.83 0.50
N ARG A 122 -12.15 -1.72 0.38
CA ARG A 122 -13.61 -1.77 0.23
C ARG A 122 -14.06 -2.52 -1.02
N LEU A 123 -13.27 -2.48 -2.08
CA LEU A 123 -13.54 -3.19 -3.33
C LEU A 123 -13.18 -4.68 -3.28
N ALA A 124 -12.44 -5.14 -2.27
CA ALA A 124 -12.12 -6.56 -2.10
C ALA A 124 -13.38 -7.36 -1.70
N PRO A 125 -13.63 -8.54 -2.31
CA PRO A 125 -14.76 -9.42 -1.96
C PRO A 125 -14.80 -9.75 -0.46
N THR A 126 -15.98 -9.70 0.14
CA THR A 126 -16.18 -9.85 1.59
C THR A 126 -15.75 -11.23 2.10
N GLU A 127 -15.88 -12.28 1.29
CA GLU A 127 -15.57 -13.67 1.68
C GLU A 127 -14.05 -13.95 1.79
N GLU A 128 -13.19 -13.12 1.19
CA GLU A 128 -11.73 -13.31 1.16
C GLU A 128 -10.95 -12.24 1.94
N ARG A 129 -11.67 -11.28 2.56
CA ARG A 129 -11.04 -10.23 3.40
C ARG A 129 -10.15 -10.81 4.48
N SER A 130 -10.46 -11.98 5.04
CA SER A 130 -9.65 -12.62 6.09
C SER A 130 -8.23 -12.98 5.61
N LEU A 131 -8.10 -13.57 4.41
CA LEU A 131 -6.81 -13.94 3.83
C LEU A 131 -6.05 -12.70 3.35
N ALA A 132 -6.78 -11.72 2.81
CA ALA A 132 -6.21 -10.45 2.43
C ALA A 132 -5.67 -9.66 3.65
N LEU A 133 -6.40 -9.71 4.77
CA LEU A 133 -5.98 -9.12 6.02
C LEU A 133 -4.73 -9.83 6.57
N ASP A 134 -4.65 -11.15 6.54
CA ASP A 134 -3.51 -11.89 7.10
C ASP A 134 -2.20 -11.66 6.32
N ALA A 135 -2.27 -11.44 5.00
CA ALA A 135 -1.10 -11.08 4.20
C ALA A 135 -0.70 -9.58 4.30
N VAL A 136 -1.62 -8.67 4.67
CA VAL A 136 -1.34 -7.22 4.88
C VAL A 136 -0.98 -6.90 6.34
N TYR A 137 -1.49 -7.69 7.28
CA TYR A 137 -1.48 -7.42 8.73
C TYR A 137 -0.92 -8.56 9.58
N GLY A 138 -0.65 -9.74 9.04
CA GLY A 138 0.02 -10.83 9.76
C GLY A 138 1.51 -10.51 9.93
N ASP A 139 2.03 -10.71 11.14
CA ASP A 139 3.38 -10.35 11.61
C ASP A 139 4.53 -11.17 10.94
N GLY A 140 4.40 -11.51 9.65
CA GLY A 140 5.39 -12.29 8.91
C GLY A 140 5.28 -13.82 9.08
N THR A 141 4.26 -14.32 9.77
CA THR A 141 4.03 -15.77 9.98
C THR A 141 3.67 -16.53 8.69
N ALA A 142 3.15 -15.87 7.65
CA ALA A 142 2.84 -16.52 6.37
C ALA A 142 4.09 -17.07 5.65
N LYS A 143 5.29 -16.51 5.91
CA LYS A 143 6.56 -17.02 5.36
C LYS A 143 6.92 -18.40 5.93
N ALA A 144 6.37 -18.77 7.10
CA ALA A 144 6.60 -20.07 7.73
C ALA A 144 5.74 -21.20 7.14
N MET A 145 4.55 -20.91 6.60
CA MET A 145 3.68 -21.96 6.03
C MET A 145 4.08 -22.39 4.62
N LEU A 146 4.55 -21.47 3.77
CA LEU A 146 4.96 -21.80 2.39
C LEU A 146 6.32 -22.53 2.31
N ALA A 147 7.11 -22.49 3.38
CA ALA A 147 8.37 -23.22 3.49
C ALA A 147 8.20 -24.68 3.99
N GLY A 148 6.99 -25.07 4.38
CA GLY A 148 6.73 -26.32 5.11
C GLY A 148 6.19 -27.50 4.30
N THR A 149 5.81 -27.34 3.04
CA THR A 149 5.20 -28.45 2.27
C THR A 149 6.16 -28.97 1.21
N LYS A 150 7.19 -29.69 1.68
CA LYS A 150 7.83 -30.75 0.90
C LYS A 150 7.80 -32.02 1.75
N GLU A 151 6.80 -32.85 1.48
CA GLU A 151 6.89 -34.31 1.59
C GLU A 151 6.50 -34.91 0.25
#